data_AF-A0A5E6ZNK2-F1
#
_entry.id   AF-A0A5E6ZNK2-F1
#
_cell.length_a   1.000
_cell.length_b   1.000
_cell.length_c   1.000
_cell.angle_alpha   90.00
_cell.angle_beta   90.00
_cell.angle_gamma   90.00
#
_symmetry.space_group_name_H-M   'P 1'
#
loop_
_entity.id
_entity.type
_entity.pdbx_description
1 polymer ?
#
loop_
_entity_poly.entity_id
_entity_poly.type
_entity_poly.pdbx_seq_one_letter_code
_entity_poly.pdbx_strand_id
1 'polypeptide(L)'
;MSKLAEFRQLEKHLAEQLQALEALKGDAGLKQEIEFETKLRELLAQYGYGLKNVINLLDPQAGRRAPAASSAVVTRKPRQVKVYKNPHTGEVVETKGGNHKTLKEWKAEYGSDTVESWLSK
;
A
#
# COMPACT_ATOMS: atom_id res chain seq x y z
N MET A 1 -16.55 -30.49 -6.76
CA MET A 1 -17.55 -30.53 -5.67
C MET A 1 -18.94 -30.53 -6.30
N SER A 2 -19.95 -31.12 -5.65
CA SER A 2 -21.33 -31.07 -6.17
C SER A 2 -21.96 -29.71 -5.82
N LYS A 3 -22.71 -29.11 -6.76
CA LYS A 3 -23.43 -27.84 -6.54
C LYS A 3 -24.35 -27.88 -5.31
N LEU A 4 -24.90 -29.05 -5.00
CA LEU A 4 -25.74 -29.25 -3.81
C LEU A 4 -24.95 -29.17 -2.51
N ALA A 5 -23.69 -29.62 -2.51
CA ALA A 5 -22.81 -29.49 -1.34
C ALA A 5 -22.42 -28.03 -1.12
N GLU A 6 -22.12 -27.29 -2.20
CA GLU A 6 -21.81 -25.86 -2.15
C GLU A 6 -23.00 -25.04 -1.62
N PHE A 7 -24.22 -25.31 -2.11
CA PHE A 7 -25.44 -24.64 -1.63
C PHE A 7 -25.66 -24.86 -0.12
N ARG A 8 -25.55 -26.11 0.35
CA ARG A 8 -25.71 -26.41 1.79
C ARG A 8 -24.61 -25.80 2.65
N GLN A 9 -23.39 -25.65 2.12
CA GLN A 9 -22.32 -24.95 2.82
C GLN A 9 -22.62 -23.46 2.95
N LEU A 10 -23.14 -22.82 1.89
CA LEU A 10 -23.56 -21.43 1.92
C LEU A 10 -24.71 -21.19 2.89
N GLU A 11 -25.71 -22.07 2.93
CA GLU A 11 -26.81 -21.98 3.90
C GLU A 11 -26.33 -22.04 5.35
N LYS A 12 -25.37 -22.94 5.65
CA LYS A 12 -24.78 -23.03 6.99
C LYS A 12 -24.03 -21.75 7.36
N HIS A 13 -23.21 -21.23 6.45
CA HIS A 13 -22.47 -20.00 6.70
C HIS A 13 -23.41 -18.81 6.91
N LEU A 14 -24.50 -18.73 6.14
CA LEU A 14 -25.51 -17.68 6.31
C LEU A 14 -26.17 -17.79 7.70
N ALA A 15 -26.52 -19.00 8.14
CA ALA A 15 -27.09 -19.23 9.46
C ALA A 15 -26.11 -18.82 10.59
N GLU A 16 -24.83 -19.15 10.45
CA GLU A 16 -23.78 -18.76 11.41
C GLU A 16 -23.62 -17.23 11.48
N GLN A 17 -23.64 -16.54 10.34
CA GLN A 17 -23.58 -15.08 10.28
C GLN A 17 -24.80 -14.42 10.93
N LEU A 18 -26.01 -14.95 10.69
CA LEU A 18 -27.23 -14.45 11.31
C LEU A 18 -27.18 -14.63 12.83
N GLN A 19 -26.72 -15.78 13.30
CA GLN A 19 -26.55 -16.05 14.74
C GLN A 19 -25.52 -15.10 15.37
N ALA A 20 -24.40 -14.83 14.68
CA ALA A 20 -23.41 -13.86 15.15
C ALA A 20 -23.99 -12.44 15.25
N LEU A 21 -24.81 -12.02 14.27
CA LEU A 21 -25.50 -10.74 14.32
C LEU A 21 -26.51 -10.66 15.47
N GLU A 22 -27.24 -11.74 15.76
CA GLU A 22 -28.17 -11.77 16.90
C GLU A 22 -27.45 -11.70 18.25
N ALA A 23 -26.32 -12.38 18.39
CA ALA A 23 -25.48 -12.27 19.57
C ALA A 23 -25.01 -10.83 19.80
N LEU A 24 -24.60 -10.14 18.74
CA LEU A 24 -24.18 -8.73 18.79
C LEU A 24 -25.34 -7.77 19.11
N LYS A 25 -26.57 -8.06 18.66
CA LYS A 25 -27.77 -7.27 19.04
C LYS A 25 -28.05 -7.29 20.55
N GLY A 26 -27.59 -8.31 21.27
CA GLY A 26 -27.71 -8.42 22.71
C GLY A 26 -26.73 -7.52 23.49
N ASP A 27 -25.66 -7.08 22.84
CA ASP A 27 -24.59 -6.30 23.47
C ASP A 27 -25.08 -4.89 23.83
N ALA A 28 -24.96 -4.54 25.11
CA ALA A 28 -25.32 -3.22 25.62
C ALA A 28 -24.40 -2.12 25.08
N GLY A 29 -23.12 -2.42 24.82
CA GLY A 29 -22.16 -1.50 24.23
C GLY A 29 -22.55 -1.13 22.80
N LEU A 30 -22.90 -2.12 21.98
CA LEU A 30 -23.35 -1.88 20.61
C LEU A 30 -24.63 -1.01 20.57
N LYS A 31 -25.58 -1.25 21.48
CA LYS A 31 -26.79 -0.43 21.59
C LYS A 31 -26.47 1.03 21.91
N GLN A 32 -25.55 1.28 22.84
CA GLN A 32 -25.12 2.62 23.20
C GLN A 32 -24.42 3.33 22.03
N GLU A 33 -23.56 2.63 21.29
CA GLU A 33 -22.90 3.17 20.10
C GLU A 33 -23.90 3.54 19.01
N ILE A 34 -24.87 2.66 18.72
CA ILE A 34 -25.94 2.92 17.75
C ILE A 34 -26.79 4.12 18.19
N GLU A 35 -27.16 4.21 19.47
CA GLU A 35 -27.94 5.32 20.01
C GLU A 35 -27.19 6.66 19.86
N PHE A 36 -25.91 6.67 20.24
CA PHE A 36 -25.05 7.84 20.08
C PHE A 36 -24.94 8.27 18.62
N GLU A 37 -24.65 7.32 17.71
CA GLU A 37 -24.53 7.60 16.28
C GLU A 37 -25.84 8.17 15.71
N THR A 38 -26.97 7.57 16.08
CA THR A 38 -28.30 7.99 15.62
C THR A 38 -28.59 9.43 16.05
N LYS A 39 -28.40 9.74 17.34
CA LYS A 39 -28.60 11.09 17.89
C LYS A 39 -27.66 12.11 17.25
N LEU A 40 -26.40 11.75 17.01
CA LEU A 40 -25.43 12.61 16.34
C LEU A 40 -25.89 12.91 14.89
N ARG A 41 -26.32 11.90 14.13
CA ARG A 41 -26.79 12.08 12.76
C ARG A 41 -28.03 12.95 12.68
N GLU A 42 -28.99 12.75 13.58
CA GLU A 42 -30.19 13.59 13.69
C GLU A 42 -29.83 15.05 14.01
N LEU A 43 -28.94 15.27 14.98
CA LEU A 43 -28.45 16.61 15.33
C LEU A 43 -27.77 17.28 14.13
N LEU A 44 -26.89 16.56 13.44
CA LEU A 44 -26.21 17.08 12.25
C LEU A 44 -27.20 17.45 11.14
N ALA A 45 -28.22 16.61 10.90
CA ALA A 45 -29.26 16.87 9.92
C ALA A 45 -30.09 18.11 10.29
N GLN A 46 -30.49 18.26 11.56
CA GLN A 46 -31.29 19.39 12.05
C GLN A 46 -30.62 20.74 11.81
N TYR A 47 -29.29 20.81 11.97
CA TYR A 47 -28.52 22.04 11.82
C TYR A 47 -27.81 22.16 10.46
N GLY A 48 -28.02 21.21 9.54
CA GLY A 48 -27.37 21.21 8.22
C GLY A 48 -25.85 21.07 8.29
N TYR A 49 -25.32 20.45 9.33
CA TYR A 49 -23.89 20.23 9.52
C TYR A 49 -23.44 18.86 9.02
N GLY A 50 -22.23 18.81 8.45
CA GLY A 50 -21.58 17.55 8.06
C GLY A 50 -20.49 17.13 9.03
N LEU A 51 -19.96 15.91 8.85
CA LEU A 51 -18.84 15.39 9.66
C LEU A 51 -17.61 16.31 9.65
N LYS A 52 -17.34 17.02 8.54
CA LYS A 52 -16.26 18.01 8.46
C LYS A 52 -16.44 19.14 9.46
N ASN A 53 -17.67 19.57 9.72
CA ASN A 53 -17.98 20.62 10.68
C ASN A 53 -17.73 20.13 12.10
N VAL A 54 -18.04 18.88 12.41
CA VAL A 54 -17.72 18.24 13.69
C VAL A 54 -16.21 18.17 13.91
N ILE A 55 -15.45 17.72 12.90
CA ILE A 55 -13.98 17.67 12.97
C ILE A 55 -13.43 19.08 13.21
N ASN A 56 -13.88 20.08 12.46
CA ASN A 56 -13.43 21.46 12.63
C ASN A 56 -13.79 22.06 14.00
N LEU A 57 -14.86 21.58 14.65
CA LEU A 57 -15.27 22.03 15.98
C LEU A 57 -14.41 21.40 17.08
N LEU A 58 -14.14 20.09 16.99
CA LEU A 58 -13.40 19.34 18.01
C LEU A 58 -11.88 19.46 17.85
N ASP A 59 -11.40 19.43 16.61
CA ASP A 59 -10.00 19.63 16.28
C ASP A 59 -9.87 20.53 15.03
N PRO A 60 -9.91 21.86 15.24
CA PRO A 60 -9.70 22.84 14.17
C PRO A 60 -8.31 22.72 13.51
N GLN A 61 -7.36 22.03 14.15
CA GLN A 61 -5.98 21.84 13.68
C GLN A 61 -5.78 20.49 12.98
N ALA A 62 -6.72 19.54 13.06
CA ALA A 62 -6.65 18.22 12.40
C ALA A 62 -6.35 18.32 10.90
N GLY A 63 -6.89 19.36 10.25
CA GLY A 63 -6.68 19.62 8.82
C GLY A 63 -5.37 20.36 8.52
N ARG A 64 -4.71 20.95 9.53
CA ARG A 64 -3.39 21.57 9.38
C ARG A 64 -2.35 20.47 9.44
N ARG A 65 -2.18 19.74 8.33
CA ARG A 65 -0.88 19.13 8.06
C ARG A 65 0.13 20.27 8.12
N ALA A 66 1.00 20.27 9.13
CA ALA A 66 2.22 21.04 9.07
C ALA A 66 2.84 20.74 7.70
N PRO A 67 3.25 21.76 6.92
CA PRO A 67 3.99 21.49 5.70
C PRO A 67 5.12 20.56 6.11
N ALA A 68 5.14 19.36 5.53
CA ALA A 68 6.20 18.41 5.80
C ALA A 68 7.49 19.20 5.64
N ALA A 69 8.28 19.30 6.72
CA ALA A 69 9.53 20.02 6.70
C ALA A 69 10.24 19.58 5.42
N SER A 70 10.43 20.52 4.49
CA SER A 70 11.00 20.21 3.18
C SER A 70 12.31 19.51 3.47
N SER A 71 12.33 18.18 3.28
CA SER A 71 13.56 17.43 3.39
C SER A 71 14.50 18.10 2.42
N ALA A 72 15.61 18.62 2.95
CA ALA A 72 16.62 19.29 2.15
C ALA A 72 16.81 18.43 0.90
N VAL A 73 16.62 19.03 -0.28
CA VAL A 73 16.74 18.32 -1.55
C VAL A 73 18.15 17.75 -1.58
N VAL A 74 18.28 16.47 -1.22
CA VAL A 74 19.53 15.74 -1.36
C VAL A 74 19.68 15.59 -2.87
N THR A 75 20.39 16.53 -3.48
CA THR A 75 20.85 16.43 -4.86
C THR A 75 21.58 15.11 -5.00
N ARG A 76 20.89 14.10 -5.52
CA ARG A 76 21.47 12.78 -5.80
C ARG A 76 22.71 12.99 -6.64
N LYS A 77 23.85 12.46 -6.18
CA LYS A 77 25.10 12.43 -6.92
C LYS A 77 24.81 11.90 -8.35
N PRO A 78 25.24 12.59 -9.41
CA PRO A 78 24.96 12.17 -10.78
C PRO A 78 25.50 10.76 -11.02
N ARG A 79 24.72 9.93 -11.73
CA ARG A 79 25.10 8.53 -12.01
C ARG A 79 26.40 8.50 -12.80
N GLN A 80 27.41 7.84 -12.25
CA GLN A 80 28.70 7.62 -12.92
C GLN A 80 28.53 6.59 -14.04
N VAL A 81 29.24 6.80 -15.16
CA VAL A 81 29.34 5.81 -16.24
C VAL A 81 30.23 4.69 -15.74
N LYS A 82 29.70 3.46 -15.74
CA LYS A 82 30.42 2.22 -15.48
C LYS A 82 30.85 1.61 -16.79
N VAL A 83 32.11 1.24 -16.92
CA VAL A 83 32.65 0.58 -18.13
C VAL A 83 32.92 -0.88 -17.83
N TYR A 84 32.26 -1.80 -18.53
CA TYR A 84 32.47 -3.23 -18.41
C TYR A 84 33.21 -3.76 -19.62
N LYS A 85 34.23 -4.61 -19.43
CA LYS A 85 34.96 -5.24 -20.52
C LYS A 85 34.88 -6.76 -20.41
N ASN A 86 34.25 -7.41 -21.38
CA ASN A 86 34.13 -8.85 -21.41
C ASN A 86 35.49 -9.48 -21.83
N PRO A 87 36.13 -10.33 -21.00
CA PRO A 87 37.40 -10.97 -21.33
C PRO A 87 37.27 -12.08 -22.38
N HIS A 88 36.07 -12.60 -22.62
CA HIS A 88 35.81 -13.70 -23.56
C HIS A 88 35.59 -13.20 -25.00
N THR A 89 34.87 -12.09 -25.17
CA THR A 89 34.54 -11.54 -26.49
C THR A 89 35.33 -10.27 -26.82
N GLY A 90 35.96 -9.65 -25.82
CA GLY A 90 36.63 -8.35 -25.96
C GLY A 90 35.69 -7.15 -26.06
N GLU A 91 34.37 -7.38 -26.00
CA GLU A 91 33.36 -6.32 -26.08
C GLU A 91 33.37 -5.41 -24.85
N VAL A 92 33.15 -4.12 -25.07
CA VAL A 92 33.13 -3.09 -24.02
C VAL A 92 31.75 -2.44 -23.97
N VAL A 93 31.17 -2.36 -22.77
CA VAL A 93 29.85 -1.75 -22.52
C VAL A 93 29.98 -0.62 -21.52
N GLU A 94 29.57 0.58 -21.92
CA GLU A 94 29.51 1.76 -21.05
C GLU A 94 28.07 2.05 -20.66
N THR A 95 27.77 2.07 -19.36
CA THR A 95 26.40 2.37 -18.90
C THR A 95 26.37 3.17 -17.61
N LYS A 96 25.40 4.08 -17.49
CA LYS A 96 25.13 4.82 -16.25
C LYS A 96 24.21 4.04 -15.28
N GLY A 97 23.89 2.77 -15.58
CA GLY A 97 23.05 1.91 -14.75
C GLY A 97 22.86 0.49 -15.30
N GLY A 98 22.26 -0.42 -14.52
CA GLY A 98 22.13 -1.84 -14.90
C GLY A 98 21.16 -2.17 -16.03
N ASN A 99 20.49 -1.18 -16.66
CA ASN A 99 19.54 -1.42 -17.74
C ASN A 99 20.21 -1.34 -19.12
N HIS A 100 21.14 -2.24 -19.41
CA HIS A 100 21.79 -2.38 -20.71
C HIS A 100 21.62 -3.80 -21.24
N LYS A 101 21.20 -3.96 -22.50
CA LYS A 101 20.86 -5.26 -23.10
C LYS A 101 22.03 -6.25 -23.03
N THR A 102 23.19 -5.84 -23.50
CA THR A 102 24.43 -6.65 -23.48
C THR A 102 24.88 -7.03 -22.07
N LEU A 103 24.71 -6.16 -21.07
CA LEU A 103 25.02 -6.52 -19.69
C LEU A 103 24.05 -7.55 -19.12
N LYS A 104 22.76 -7.49 -19.51
CA LYS A 104 21.79 -8.50 -19.10
C LYS A 104 22.12 -9.85 -19.73
N GLU A 105 22.53 -9.85 -20.99
CA GLU A 105 22.97 -11.05 -21.71
C GLU A 105 24.21 -11.65 -21.04
N TRP A 106 25.25 -10.85 -20.76
CA TRP A 106 26.42 -11.34 -20.02
C TRP A 106 26.06 -11.85 -18.62
N LYS A 107 25.16 -11.17 -17.90
CA LYS A 107 24.72 -11.61 -16.57
C LYS A 107 23.93 -12.92 -16.63
N ALA A 108 23.23 -13.18 -17.73
CA ALA A 108 22.53 -14.44 -17.97
C ALA A 108 23.50 -15.59 -18.32
N GLU A 109 24.57 -15.30 -19.07
CA GLU A 109 25.55 -16.30 -19.51
C GLU A 109 26.63 -16.61 -18.46
N TYR A 110 27.20 -15.59 -17.81
CA TYR A 110 28.36 -15.71 -16.92
C TYR A 110 28.02 -15.48 -15.44
N GLY A 111 26.78 -15.09 -15.13
CA GLY A 111 26.33 -14.76 -13.79
C GLY A 111 26.61 -13.30 -13.39
N SER A 112 25.80 -12.77 -12.46
CA SER A 112 25.87 -11.36 -12.06
C SER A 112 27.21 -10.99 -11.42
N ASP A 113 27.74 -11.84 -10.54
CA ASP A 113 28.95 -11.54 -9.75
C ASP A 113 30.20 -11.52 -10.63
N THR A 114 30.28 -12.44 -11.59
CA THR A 114 31.35 -12.51 -12.58
C THR A 114 31.38 -11.25 -13.45
N VAL A 115 30.22 -10.84 -13.99
CA VAL A 115 30.11 -9.63 -14.82
C VAL A 115 30.40 -8.37 -14.02
N GLU A 116 30.08 -8.35 -12.73
CA GLU A 116 30.41 -7.23 -11.84
C GLU A 116 31.92 -7.09 -11.60
N SER A 117 32.68 -8.18 -11.65
CA SER A 117 34.16 -8.15 -11.59
C SER A 117 34.82 -7.56 -12.85
N TRP A 118 34.10 -7.46 -13.97
CA TRP A 118 34.61 -6.92 -15.24
C TRP A 118 34.51 -5.40 -15.35
N LEU A 119 34.12 -4.74 -14.27
CA LEU A 119 34.04 -3.29 -14.18
C LEU A 119 35.45 -2.69 -14.21
N SER A 120 35.77 -1.94 -15.26
CA SER A 120 37.08 -1.34 -15.49
C SER A 120 37.20 0.11 -15.01
N LYS A 121 36.09 0.78 -14.67
CA LYS A 121 36.07 2.09 -13.99
C LYS A 121 34.66 2.48 -13.54
#